data_AF-A0A7C2VRZ8-F1
#
_entry.id   AF-A0A7C2VRZ8-F1
#
_cell.length_a   1.000
_cell.length_b   1.000
_cell.length_c   1.000
_cell.angle_alpha   90.00
_cell.angle_beta   90.00
_cell.angle_gamma   90.00
#
_symmetry.space_group_name_H-M   'P 1'
#
loop_
_entity.id
_entity.type
_entity.pdbx_description
1 polymer ?
#
loop_
_entity_poly.entity_id
_entity_poly.type
_entity_poly.pdbx_seq_one_letter_code
_entity_poly.pdbx_strand_id
1 'polypeptide(L)'
;MTLPEQIEDKIFEIRCMILQRGALDEKTKVLLAIATSVSCYCAHCHGEFKHMARMMGLIPEQIEEAEAIGLRMRKRCQNDSWIYRMNNQGGVA
;
A
#
# COMPACT_ATOMS: atom_id res chain seq x y z
N MET A 1 9.31 5.14 17.66
CA MET A 1 9.72 6.42 17.05
C MET A 1 8.46 7.20 16.79
N THR A 2 8.20 8.22 17.60
CA THR A 2 7.06 9.13 17.46
C THR A 2 7.45 10.25 16.50
N LEU A 3 6.58 10.56 15.54
CA LEU A 3 6.83 11.64 14.61
C LEU A 3 6.43 12.97 15.28
N PRO A 4 7.02 14.10 14.86
CA PRO A 4 6.49 15.41 15.22
C PRO A 4 5.03 15.53 14.79
N GLU A 5 4.19 16.12 15.64
CA GLU A 5 2.74 16.27 15.43
C GLU A 5 2.41 16.85 14.05
N GLN A 6 3.14 17.88 13.60
CA GLN A 6 2.90 18.49 12.29
C GLN A 6 3.14 17.53 11.10
N ILE A 7 3.98 16.50 11.29
CA ILE A 7 4.22 15.46 10.28
C ILE A 7 3.08 14.44 10.30
N GLU A 8 2.59 14.07 11.48
CA GLU A 8 1.44 13.18 11.63
C GLU A 8 0.19 13.78 10.98
N ASP A 9 -0.08 15.07 11.23
CA ASP A 9 -1.18 15.83 10.63
C ASP A 9 -1.10 15.83 9.09
N LYS A 10 0.09 16.11 8.54
CA LYS A 10 0.30 16.11 7.09
C LYS A 10 0.10 14.73 6.48
N ILE A 11 0.57 13.67 7.14
CA ILE A 11 0.34 12.29 6.67
C ILE A 11 -1.15 11.98 6.65
N PHE A 12 -1.88 12.42 7.67
CA PHE A 12 -3.33 12.26 7.75
C PHE A 12 -4.06 13.05 6.64
N GLU A 13 -3.71 14.31 6.40
CA GLU A 13 -4.27 15.13 5.32
C GLU A 13 -4.05 14.49 3.94
N ILE A 14 -2.83 14.01 3.67
CA ILE A 14 -2.50 13.33 2.41
C ILE A 14 -3.33 12.06 2.27
N ARG A 15 -3.46 11.27 3.34
CA ARG A 15 -4.30 10.06 3.35
C ARG A 15 -5.75 10.40 3.01
N CYS A 16 -6.33 11.42 3.65
CA CYS A 16 -7.69 11.87 3.36
C CYS A 16 -7.84 12.31 1.90
N MET A 17 -6.90 13.10 1.40
CA MET A 17 -6.90 13.57 0.01
C MET A 17 -6.89 12.39 -0.99
N ILE A 18 -6.04 11.38 -0.77
CA ILE A 18 -5.93 10.21 -1.65
C ILE A 18 -7.21 9.38 -1.64
N LEU A 19 -7.76 9.10 -0.45
CA LEU A 19 -8.92 8.22 -0.33
C LEU A 19 -10.22 8.93 -0.77
N GLN A 20 -10.40 10.19 -0.42
CA GLN A 20 -11.67 10.91 -0.61
C GLN A 20 -11.75 11.67 -1.94
N ARG A 21 -10.63 11.97 -2.62
CA ARG A 21 -10.61 12.79 -3.85
C ARG A 21 -9.87 12.12 -5.01
N GLY A 22 -10.03 12.63 -6.21
CA GLY A 22 -9.28 12.17 -7.40
C GLY A 22 -10.09 11.37 -8.41
N ALA A 23 -9.40 10.84 -9.43
CA ALA A 23 -10.02 10.25 -10.61
C ALA A 23 -10.54 8.82 -10.43
N LEU A 24 -10.10 8.12 -9.38
CA LEU A 24 -10.51 6.74 -9.10
C LEU A 24 -11.68 6.69 -8.14
N ASP A 25 -12.58 5.74 -8.35
CA ASP A 25 -13.66 5.44 -7.41
C ASP A 25 -13.13 4.83 -6.11
N GLU A 26 -13.95 4.90 -5.06
CA GLU A 26 -13.58 4.46 -3.71
C GLU A 26 -13.24 2.96 -3.64
N LYS A 27 -13.93 2.11 -4.40
CA LYS A 27 -13.68 0.66 -4.41
C LYS A 27 -12.34 0.34 -5.06
N THR A 28 -12.00 1.03 -6.15
CA THR A 28 -10.69 0.90 -6.79
C THR A 28 -9.58 1.37 -5.85
N LYS A 29 -9.76 2.50 -5.17
CA LYS A 29 -8.77 3.01 -4.20
C LYS A 29 -8.54 2.06 -3.04
N VAL A 30 -9.59 1.46 -2.48
CA VAL A 30 -9.41 0.52 -1.35
C VAL A 30 -8.69 -0.75 -1.78
N LEU A 31 -8.94 -1.27 -2.99
CA LEU A 31 -8.19 -2.40 -3.54
C LEU A 31 -6.71 -2.07 -3.75
N LEU A 32 -6.40 -0.88 -4.26
CA LEU A 32 -5.01 -0.40 -4.37
C LEU A 32 -4.35 -0.26 -2.98
N ALA A 33 -5.08 0.22 -1.98
CA ALA A 33 -4.60 0.32 -0.61
C ALA A 33 -4.30 -1.07 0.00
N ILE A 34 -5.14 -2.07 -0.27
CA ILE A 34 -4.90 -3.48 0.12
C ILE A 34 -3.61 -3.98 -0.52
N ALA A 35 -3.48 -3.91 -1.84
CA ALA A 35 -2.28 -4.37 -2.56
C ALA A 35 -1.00 -3.67 -2.04
N THR A 36 -1.09 -2.37 -1.78
CA THR A 36 0.02 -1.56 -1.23
C THR A 36 0.39 -2.02 0.19
N SER A 37 -0.60 -2.19 1.08
CA SER A 37 -0.38 -2.62 2.46
C SER A 37 0.31 -3.99 2.55
N VAL A 38 -0.09 -4.92 1.67
CA VAL A 38 0.51 -6.25 1.53
C VAL A 38 1.94 -6.14 1.01
N SER A 39 2.16 -5.32 -0.02
CA SER A 39 3.50 -5.09 -0.57
C SER A 39 4.48 -4.50 0.45
N CYS A 40 3.98 -3.79 1.48
CA CYS A 40 4.77 -3.19 2.55
C CYS A 40 4.84 -4.04 3.84
N TYR A 41 4.17 -5.19 3.93
CA TYR A 41 3.97 -5.95 5.18
C TYR A 41 3.36 -5.14 6.35
N CYS A 42 2.47 -4.19 6.06
CA CYS A 42 1.74 -3.49 7.12
C CYS A 42 0.48 -4.29 7.51
N ALA A 43 0.58 -5.17 8.52
CA ALA A 43 -0.55 -5.97 8.99
C ALA A 43 -1.73 -5.12 9.49
N HIS A 44 -1.45 -4.01 10.19
CA HIS A 44 -2.46 -3.06 10.64
C HIS A 44 -3.24 -2.46 9.46
N CYS A 45 -2.53 -1.87 8.50
CA CYS A 45 -3.12 -1.24 7.32
C CYS A 45 -3.91 -2.27 6.49
N HIS A 46 -3.36 -3.48 6.34
CA HIS A 46 -4.02 -4.56 5.60
C HIS A 46 -5.35 -4.94 6.24
N GLY A 47 -5.39 -5.12 7.56
CA GLY A 47 -6.62 -5.41 8.29
C GLY A 47 -7.67 -4.29 8.14
N GLU A 48 -7.24 -3.04 8.28
CA GLU A 48 -8.11 -1.87 8.15
C GLU A 48 -8.74 -1.75 6.75
N PHE A 49 -7.93 -1.83 5.68
CA PHE A 49 -8.45 -1.72 4.32
C PHE A 49 -9.25 -2.95 3.88
N LYS A 50 -8.92 -4.15 4.39
CA LYS A 50 -9.73 -5.36 4.16
C LYS A 50 -11.11 -5.25 4.80
N HIS A 51 -11.20 -4.68 6.01
CA HIS A 51 -12.49 -4.39 6.64
C HIS A 51 -13.28 -3.34 5.84
N MET A 52 -12.64 -2.25 5.42
CA MET A 52 -13.26 -1.21 4.60
C MET A 52 -13.80 -1.76 3.27
N ALA A 53 -13.03 -2.60 2.57
CA ALA A 53 -13.46 -3.20 1.31
C ALA A 53 -14.72 -4.08 1.47
N ARG A 54 -14.80 -4.86 2.56
CA ARG A 54 -16.00 -5.64 2.89
C ARG A 54 -17.20 -4.75 3.15
N MET A 55 -17.02 -3.66 3.89
CA MET A 55 -18.08 -2.68 4.16
C MET A 55 -18.59 -1.99 2.88
N MET A 56 -17.71 -1.83 1.88
CA MET A 56 -18.06 -1.31 0.56
C MET A 56 -18.71 -2.36 -0.37
N GLY A 57 -18.91 -3.60 0.11
CA GLY A 57 -19.53 -4.68 -0.66
C GLY A 57 -18.65 -5.23 -1.78
N LEU A 58 -17.32 -5.19 -1.62
CA LEU A 58 -16.43 -5.97 -2.48
C LEU A 58 -16.50 -7.45 -2.12
N ILE A 59 -16.48 -8.30 -3.14
CA ILE A 59 -16.51 -9.76 -2.96
C ILE A 59 -15.13 -10.29 -2.56
N PRO A 60 -15.05 -11.44 -1.87
CA PRO A 60 -13.76 -12.01 -1.43
C PRO A 60 -12.73 -12.14 -2.54
N GLU A 61 -13.15 -12.54 -3.74
CA GLU A 61 -12.28 -12.78 -4.90
C GLU A 61 -11.54 -11.51 -5.33
N GLN A 62 -12.20 -10.35 -5.28
CA GLN A 62 -11.57 -9.06 -5.61
C GLN A 62 -10.48 -8.68 -4.60
N ILE A 63 -10.74 -8.96 -3.32
CA ILE A 63 -9.80 -8.70 -2.23
C ILE A 63 -8.59 -9.63 -2.35
N GLU A 64 -8.83 -10.92 -2.58
CA GLU A 64 -7.79 -11.94 -2.74
C GLU A 64 -6.92 -11.66 -3.97
N GLU A 65 -7.51 -11.20 -5.08
CA GLU A 65 -6.75 -10.78 -6.27
C GLU A 65 -5.81 -9.61 -5.94
N ALA A 66 -6.31 -8.57 -5.25
CA ALA A 66 -5.48 -7.43 -4.84
C ALA A 66 -4.33 -7.85 -3.90
N GLU A 67 -4.59 -8.76 -2.96
CA GLU A 67 -3.56 -9.35 -2.09
C GLU A 67 -2.50 -10.11 -2.90
N ALA A 68 -2.93 -10.94 -3.85
CA ALA A 68 -2.04 -11.71 -4.73
C ALA A 68 -1.16 -10.80 -5.61
N ILE A 69 -1.72 -9.71 -6.14
CA ILE A 69 -0.97 -8.68 -6.88
C ILE A 69 0.08 -8.04 -5.97
N GLY A 70 -0.29 -7.62 -4.75
CA GLY A 70 0.65 -7.03 -3.78
C GLY A 70 1.81 -7.95 -3.43
N LEU A 71 1.54 -9.24 -3.19
CA LEU A 71 2.56 -10.27 -2.95
C LEU A 71 3.47 -10.47 -4.17
N ARG A 72 2.89 -10.52 -5.37
CA ARG A 72 3.63 -10.68 -6.63
C ARG A 72 4.56 -9.48 -6.89
N MET A 73 4.05 -8.26 -6.68
CA MET A 73 4.84 -7.03 -6.81
C MET A 73 6.05 -7.10 -5.89
N ARG A 74 5.84 -7.45 -4.62
CA ARG A 74 6.94 -7.57 -3.67
C ARG A 74 7.95 -8.64 -4.07
N LYS A 75 7.50 -9.84 -4.43
CA LYS A 75 8.38 -10.93 -4.89
C LYS A 75 9.26 -10.48 -6.06
N ARG A 76 8.70 -9.77 -7.04
CA ARG A 76 9.46 -9.25 -8.18
C ARG A 76 10.39 -8.09 -7.82
N CYS A 77 9.96 -7.16 -6.96
CA CYS A 77 10.77 -6.03 -6.50
C CYS A 77 11.96 -6.48 -5.62
N GLN A 78 11.80 -7.55 -4.84
CA GLN A 78 12.87 -8.06 -3.98
C GLN A 78 13.79 -9.07 -4.70
N ASN A 79 13.25 -9.92 -5.58
CA ASN A 79 14.01 -11.06 -6.10
C ASN A 79 14.37 -10.97 -7.59
N ASP A 80 13.52 -10.37 -8.43
CA ASP A 80 13.67 -10.46 -9.90
C ASP A 80 14.17 -9.16 -10.53
N SER A 81 13.94 -8.03 -9.88
CA SER A 81 14.43 -6.73 -10.33
C SER A 81 15.52 -6.26 -9.39
N TRP A 82 16.72 -6.09 -9.95
CA TRP A 82 17.91 -5.53 -9.31
C TRP A 82 17.73 -4.08 -8.78
N ILE A 83 16.51 -3.63 -8.51
CA ILE A 83 16.20 -2.29 -7.98
C ILE A 83 16.83 -2.13 -6.58
N TYR A 84 16.90 -3.19 -5.78
CA TYR A 84 17.63 -3.17 -4.49
C TYR A 84 19.16 -3.04 -4.64
N ARG A 85 19.73 -3.21 -5.85
CA ARG A 85 21.16 -2.99 -6.11
C ARG A 85 21.51 -1.53 -6.39
N MET A 86 20.54 -0.66 -6.69
CA MET A 86 20.83 0.75 -6.97
C MET A 86 21.33 1.54 -5.75
N ASN A 87 21.01 1.09 -4.53
CA ASN A 87 21.53 1.70 -3.30
C ASN A 87 22.89 1.11 -2.84
N ASN A 88 23.34 -0.01 -3.43
CA ASN A 88 24.61 -0.66 -3.07
C ASN A 88 25.73 -0.45 -4.11
N GLN A 89 25.51 0.39 -5.13
CA GLN A 89 26.54 0.83 -6.08
C GLN A 89 26.98 2.29 -5.85
N GLY A 90 26.85 2.77 -4.62
CA GLY A 90 27.34 4.08 -4.17
C GLY A 90 28.56 4.02 -3.25
N GLY A 91 29.33 2.92 -3.26
CA GLY A 91 30.55 2.76 -2.50
C GLY A 91 31.71 2.37 -3.40
N VAL A 92 32.21 3.32 -4.19
CA VAL A 92 33.54 3.21 -4.78
C VAL A 92 34.53 3.57 -3.67
N ALA A 93 35.19 2.56 -3.11
CA ALA A 93 36.51 2.62 -2.50
C ALA A 93 37.11 1.21 -2.53
#